data_AF-A0A8T5RAC5-F1
#
_entry.id   AF-A0A8T5RAC5-F1
#
_cell.length_a   1.000
_cell.length_b   1.000
_cell.length_c   1.000
_cell.angle_alpha   90.00
_cell.angle_beta   90.00
_cell.angle_gamma   90.00
#
_symmetry.space_group_name_H-M   'P 1'
#
loop_
_entity.id
_entity.type
_entity.pdbx_description
1 polymer ?
#
loop_
_entity_poly.entity_id
_entity_poly.type
_entity_poly.pdbx_seq_one_letter_code
_entity_poly.pdbx_strand_id
1 'polypeptide(L)' 'PYAIACEGRALLSVDGEKAEEILRKIRTTAIGKEAVIIGIVEETNPKTVLLNTIVGGTRFVDMPLGEAIPRIC' A
#
# COMPACT_ATOMS: atom_id res chain seq x y z
N PRO A 1 -2.86 11.05 -1.90
CA PRO A 1 -2.09 11.37 -0.68
C PRO A 1 -1.14 10.20 -0.30
N TYR A 2 -0.15 9.92 -1.13
CA TYR A 2 0.77 8.78 -0.94
C TYR A 2 2.12 9.16 -0.30
N ALA A 3 2.42 10.47 -0.24
CA ALA A 3 3.69 11.01 0.22
C ALA A 3 3.60 11.66 1.63
N ILE A 4 2.59 11.28 2.42
CA ILE A 4 2.33 11.85 3.75
C ILE A 4 2.53 10.73 4.78
N ALA A 5 3.19 11.05 5.90
CA ALA A 5 3.44 10.12 6.99
C ALA A 5 2.13 9.52 7.54
N CYS A 6 2.22 8.27 8.01
CA CYS A 6 1.13 7.54 8.65
C CYS A 6 1.63 6.96 9.98
N GLU A 7 1.04 7.37 11.12
CA GLU A 7 1.48 6.98 12.47
C GLU A 7 0.71 5.80 13.09
N GLY A 8 -0.08 5.08 12.29
CA GLY A 8 -0.92 3.98 12.78
C GLY A 8 -1.32 3.01 11.69
N ARG A 9 -0.52 2.91 10.63
CA ARG A 9 -0.76 2.05 9.46
C ARG A 9 0.47 1.21 9.18
N ALA A 10 0.24 0.01 8.65
CA ALA A 10 1.30 -0.88 8.20
C ALA A 10 1.07 -1.25 6.73
N LEU A 11 2.18 -1.40 5.99
CA LEU A 11 2.19 -2.03 4.67
C LEU A 11 2.83 -3.40 4.83
N LEU A 12 2.19 -4.43 4.30
CA LEU A 12 2.61 -5.83 4.44
C LEU A 12 2.72 -6.46 3.05
N SER A 13 3.81 -7.19 2.83
CA SER A 13 3.93 -8.14 1.72
C SER A 13 3.80 -9.54 2.30
N VAL A 14 2.94 -10.36 1.69
CA VAL A 14 2.61 -11.70 2.18
C VAL A 14 2.60 -12.68 1.01
N ASP A 15 2.65 -13.96 1.34
CA ASP A 15 2.38 -15.03 0.39
C ASP A 15 0.99 -14.84 -0.24
N GLY A 16 0.95 -14.80 -1.57
CA GLY A 16 -0.26 -14.53 -2.36
C GLY A 16 -1.36 -15.56 -2.10
N GLU A 17 -1.00 -16.83 -1.88
CA GLU A 17 -1.97 -17.90 -1.58
C GLU A 17 -2.64 -17.72 -0.21
N LYS A 18 -2.00 -16.98 0.69
CA LYS A 18 -2.49 -16.74 2.07
C LYS A 18 -3.06 -15.34 2.27
N ALA A 19 -3.03 -14.49 1.25
CA ALA A 19 -3.37 -13.06 1.36
C ALA A 19 -4.77 -12.84 1.96
N GLU A 20 -5.77 -13.57 1.47
CA GLU A 20 -7.16 -13.48 1.95
C GLU A 20 -7.34 -13.99 3.39
N GLU A 21 -6.63 -15.06 3.78
CA GLU A 21 -6.66 -15.56 5.16
C GLU A 21 -6.05 -14.54 6.13
N ILE A 22 -4.89 -13.99 5.77
CA ILE A 22 -4.19 -12.99 6.56
C ILE A 22 -5.04 -11.72 6.66
N LEU A 23 -5.63 -11.24 5.57
CA LEU A 23 -6.52 -10.09 5.56
C LEU A 23 -7.70 -10.29 6.52
N ARG A 24 -8.35 -11.46 6.49
CA ARG A 24 -9.44 -11.78 7.41
C ARG A 24 -9.00 -11.69 8.87
N LYS A 25 -7.84 -12.26 9.20
CA LYS A 25 -7.27 -12.21 10.57
C LYS A 25 -6.94 -10.77 11.00
N ILE A 26 -6.37 -9.95 10.12
CA ILE A 26 -6.08 -8.54 10.43
C ILE A 26 -7.38 -7.77 10.72
N ARG A 27 -8.43 -8.01 9.92
CA ARG A 27 -9.74 -7.36 10.08
C ARG A 27 -10.49 -7.74 11.37
N THR A 28 -10.11 -8.83 12.06
CA THR A 28 -10.69 -9.14 13.38
C THR A 28 -10.11 -8.28 14.50
N THR A 29 -8.99 -7.58 14.26
CA THR A 29 -8.38 -6.69 15.25
C THR A 29 -9.09 -5.34 15.31
N ALA A 30 -8.99 -4.64 16.44
CA ALA A 30 -9.62 -3.32 16.60
C ALA A 30 -9.11 -2.28 15.59
N ILE A 31 -7.81 -2.33 15.26
CA ILE A 31 -7.13 -1.35 14.39
C ILE A 31 -7.09 -1.77 12.90
N GLY A 32 -7.32 -3.04 12.60
CA GLY A 32 -7.17 -3.60 11.25
C GLY A 32 -8.47 -3.68 10.43
N LYS A 33 -9.59 -3.13 10.94
CA LYS A 33 -10.92 -3.25 10.31
C LYS A 33 -10.94 -2.80 8.85
N GLU A 34 -10.20 -1.73 8.54
CA GLU A 34 -10.11 -1.13 7.22
C GLU A 34 -8.95 -1.67 6.37
N ALA A 35 -8.26 -2.73 6.82
CA ALA A 35 -7.20 -3.34 6.03
C ALA A 35 -7.75 -3.81 4.69
N VAL A 36 -6.95 -3.68 3.62
CA VAL A 36 -7.31 -4.05 2.25
C VAL A 36 -6.07 -4.56 1.52
N ILE A 37 -6.25 -5.51 0.62
CA ILE A 37 -5.24 -5.85 -0.38
C ILE A 37 -5.25 -4.73 -1.43
N ILE A 38 -4.09 -4.14 -1.69
CA ILE A 38 -3.97 -2.98 -2.59
C ILE A 38 -3.16 -3.26 -3.87
N GLY A 39 -2.66 -4.47 -4.04
CA GLY A 39 -1.87 -4.84 -5.21
C GLY A 39 -1.20 -6.19 -5.08
N ILE A 40 -0.34 -6.49 -6.06
CA ILE A 40 0.46 -7.71 -6.17
C ILE A 40 1.90 -7.33 -6.52
N VAL A 41 2.84 -8.24 -6.25
CA VAL A 41 4.22 -8.13 -6.70
C VAL A 41 4.37 -8.97 -7.95
N GLU A 42 4.91 -8.37 -9.01
CA GLU A 42 5.21 -9.05 -10.28
C GLU A 42 6.70 -8.91 -10.60
N GLU A 43 7.25 -9.84 -11.39
CA GLU A 43 8.65 -9.78 -11.82
C GLU A 43 8.88 -8.69 -12.89
N THR A 44 7.83 -8.31 -13.60
CA THR A 44 7.83 -7.25 -14.60
C THR A 44 8.05 -5.87 -13.96
N ASN A 45 8.90 -5.04 -14.58
CA ASN A 45 9.25 -3.69 -14.12
C ASN A 45 9.78 -3.64 -12.68
N PRO A 46 10.89 -4.35 -12.38
CA PRO A 46 11.45 -4.38 -11.04
C PRO A 46 11.77 -2.97 -10.53
N LYS A 47 11.63 -2.76 -9.21
CA LYS A 47 11.88 -1.48 -8.52
C LYS A 47 10.93 -0.35 -8.92
N THR A 48 9.75 -0.68 -9.46
CA THR A 48 8.71 0.31 -9.78
C THR A 48 7.40 -0.03 -9.08
N VAL A 49 6.52 0.96 -8.92
CA VAL A 49 5.16 0.80 -8.41
C VAL A 49 4.21 1.40 -9.43
N LEU A 50 3.27 0.58 -9.92
CA LEU A 50 2.23 0.98 -10.85
C LEU A 50 0.90 1.15 -10.10
N LEU A 51 0.26 2.30 -10.26
CA LEU A 51 -1.06 2.60 -9.73
C LEU A 51 -2.10 2.45 -10.84
N ASN A 52 -3.04 1.55 -10.63
CA ASN A 52 -4.26 1.47 -11.42
C ASN A 52 -5.16 2.68 -11.09
N THR A 53 -5.48 3.47 -12.10
CA THR A 53 -6.32 4.67 -11.97
C THR A 53 -7.79 4.31 -12.12
N ILE A 54 -8.67 5.12 -11.54
CA ILE A 54 -10.13 4.93 -11.59
C ILE A 54 -10.70 4.99 -13.03
N VAL A 55 -9.97 5.58 -13.98
CA VAL A 55 -10.35 5.69 -15.39
C VAL A 55 -9.82 4.55 -16.25
N GLY A 56 -9.13 3.56 -15.66
CA GLY A 56 -8.68 2.34 -16.34
C GLY A 56 -7.26 2.37 -16.91
N GLY A 57 -6.49 3.44 -16.70
CA GLY A 57 -5.07 3.51 -17.06
C GLY A 57 -4.13 3.21 -15.89
N THR A 58 -2.84 3.05 -16.17
CA THR A 58 -1.79 2.88 -15.15
C THR A 58 -0.82 4.07 -15.13
N ARG A 59 -0.32 4.43 -13.95
CA ARG A 59 0.78 5.41 -13.83
C ARG A 59 1.82 4.96 -12.81
N PHE A 60 3.06 5.43 -12.96
CA PHE A 60 4.09 5.25 -11.96
C PHE A 60 3.76 6.04 -10.69
N VAL A 61 4.06 5.43 -9.54
CA VAL A 61 4.15 6.12 -8.25
C VAL A 61 5.61 6.44 -8.01
N ASP A 62 5.96 7.70 -8.22
CA ASP A 62 7.32 8.17 -8.00
C ASP A 62 7.66 8.26 -6.52
N MET A 63 8.95 8.06 -6.22
CA MET A 63 9.47 8.36 -4.89
C MET A 63 9.29 9.85 -4.59
N PRO A 64 8.78 10.21 -3.39
CA PRO A 64 8.73 11.61 -2.98
C PRO A 64 10.12 12.23 -2.99
N LEU A 65 10.25 13.47 -3.47
CA LEU A 65 11.51 14.22 -3.45
C LEU A 65 11.98 14.56 -2.02
N GLY A 66 11.07 14.49 -1.05
CA GLY A 66 11.28 14.79 0.35
C GLY A 66 9.96 14.82 1.10
N GLU A 67 10.00 15.16 2.38
CA GLU A 67 8.80 15.33 3.19
C GLU A 67 8.10 16.64 2.88
N ALA A 68 6.82 16.57 2.51
CA ALA A 68 6.05 17.73 2.04
C ALA A 68 5.56 18.65 3.17
N ILE A 69 5.54 18.17 4.42
CA ILE A 69 4.96 18.89 5.56
C ILE A 69 6.04 19.00 6.64
N PRO A 70 6.51 20.22 6.96
CA PRO A 70 7.53 20.40 7.98
C PRO A 70 6.97 19.98 9.34
N ARG A 71 7.77 19.24 10.13
CA ARG A 71 7.46 18.82 11.50
C ARG A 71 6.22 17.92 11.59
N ILE A 72 6.00 17.07 10.59
CA ILE A 72 4.83 16.20 10.54
C ILE A 72 4.87 15.06 11.58
N CYS A 73 6.06 14.68 12.06
CA CYS A 73 6.30 13.73 13.14
C CYS A 73 7.54 14.16 13.95
#